data_AF-A0A9P9YI98-F1
#
_entry.id   AF-A0A9P9YI98-F1
#
_cell.length_a   1.000
_cell.length_b   1.000
_cell.length_c   1.000
_cell.angle_alpha   90.00
_cell.angle_beta   90.00
_cell.angle_gamma   90.00
#
_symmetry.space_group_name_H-M   'P 1'
#
loop_
_entity.id
_entity.type
_entity.pdbx_description
1 polymer ?
#
loop_
_entity_poly.entity_id
_entity_poly.type
_entity_poly.pdbx_seq_one_letter_code
_entity_poly.pdbx_strand_id
1 'polypeptide(L)'
;LCEPSVIYKMKNIECSTVPGYSANARCYIKALNWNKAVAQMDVDLVRPLHNISVQLQLFKKDYSNRFQPFLVDVHLNICDLLSKRSFMPYGLIILKVTKRFSNFNHSCPYAGHLIARDAYLPESVFPNFFPLGFYKINITIMENYVRPPNAHVGGIVWYVQAMEPIKTRKTVNITAG
;
A
#
# COMPACT_ATOMS: atom_id res chain seq x y z
N LEU A 1 -23.84 21.44 -3.40
CA LEU A 1 -23.41 20.41 -2.44
C LEU A 1 -21.92 20.18 -2.64
N CYS A 2 -21.07 20.78 -1.80
CA CYS A 2 -19.64 20.45 -1.83
C CYS A 2 -19.46 19.19 -0.99
N GLU A 3 -19.17 18.07 -1.64
CA GLU A 3 -18.67 16.91 -0.90
C GLU A 3 -17.34 17.30 -0.23
N PRO A 4 -17.14 17.00 1.06
CA PRO A 4 -15.87 17.25 1.72
C PRO A 4 -14.80 16.39 1.02
N SER A 5 -13.78 17.04 0.45
CA SER A 5 -12.63 16.33 -0.12
C SER A 5 -11.89 15.62 1.01
N VAL A 6 -11.83 14.28 0.99
CA VAL A 6 -11.06 13.49 1.96
C VAL A 6 -9.70 13.16 1.35
N ILE A 7 -8.63 13.49 2.07
CA ILE A 7 -7.26 13.14 1.69
C ILE A 7 -6.74 11.98 2.54
N TYR A 8 -5.87 11.17 1.95
CA TYR A 8 -5.23 10.03 2.62
C TYR A 8 -3.75 10.32 2.87
N LYS A 9 -3.44 10.83 4.06
CA LYS A 9 -2.06 11.18 4.42
C LYS A 9 -1.37 10.01 5.12
N MET A 10 -0.23 9.57 4.58
CA MET A 10 0.61 8.58 5.23
C MET A 10 1.22 9.12 6.54
N LYS A 11 1.22 8.28 7.58
CA LYS A 11 1.69 8.61 8.93
C LYS A 11 2.89 7.79 9.37
N ASN A 12 2.94 6.53 8.94
CA ASN A 12 4.06 5.65 9.19
C ASN A 12 4.06 4.52 8.15
N ILE A 13 5.21 3.87 7.99
CA ILE A 13 5.37 2.66 7.21
C ILE A 13 6.36 1.74 7.90
N GLU A 14 6.04 0.45 7.92
CA GLU A 14 6.89 -0.59 8.48
C GLU A 14 7.05 -1.71 7.46
N CYS A 15 8.23 -2.31 7.43
CA CYS A 15 8.54 -3.44 6.56
C CYS A 15 9.23 -4.53 7.35
N SER A 16 8.88 -5.77 7.05
CA SER A 16 9.43 -6.96 7.67
C SER A 16 9.92 -7.95 6.61
N THR A 17 11.00 -8.64 6.95
CA THR A 17 11.64 -9.64 6.09
C THR A 17 11.62 -11.00 6.74
N VAL A 18 11.63 -12.05 5.92
CA VAL A 18 11.77 -13.43 6.39
C VAL A 18 13.11 -13.98 5.90
N PRO A 19 14.00 -14.41 6.82
CA PRO A 19 15.27 -15.04 6.44
C PRO A 19 15.08 -16.15 5.42
N GLY A 20 15.93 -16.17 4.39
CA GLY A 20 15.85 -17.11 3.28
C GLY A 20 14.93 -16.69 2.13
N TYR A 21 14.09 -15.66 2.30
CA TYR A 21 13.30 -15.08 1.20
C TYR A 21 13.67 -13.63 0.92
N SER A 22 13.78 -12.81 1.97
CA SER A 22 14.07 -11.39 1.84
C SER A 22 15.03 -10.91 2.94
N ALA A 23 15.74 -9.83 2.66
CA ALA A 23 16.71 -9.19 3.55
C ALA A 23 16.77 -7.68 3.30
N ASN A 24 17.45 -6.96 4.19
CA ASN A 24 17.78 -5.54 4.06
C ASN A 24 16.57 -4.63 3.77
N ALA A 25 15.40 -4.95 4.32
CA ALA A 25 14.25 -4.07 4.12
C ALA A 25 14.45 -2.72 4.79
N ARG A 26 14.25 -1.65 4.04
CA ARG A 26 14.27 -0.28 4.54
C ARG A 26 13.02 0.43 4.09
N CYS A 27 12.23 0.90 5.04
CA CYS A 27 11.00 1.63 4.77
C CYS A 27 10.93 2.88 5.63
N TYR A 28 10.64 4.01 4.99
CA TYR A 28 10.48 5.28 5.67
C TYR A 28 9.54 6.20 4.89
N ILE A 29 9.03 7.21 5.58
CA ILE A 29 8.18 8.23 4.97
C ILE A 29 8.97 9.51 4.68
N LYS A 30 8.63 10.17 3.58
CA LYS A 30 9.07 11.51 3.24
C LYS A 30 7.86 12.44 3.25
N ALA A 31 7.83 13.38 4.19
CA ALA A 31 6.79 14.40 4.22
C ALA A 31 7.05 15.40 3.08
N LEU A 32 6.06 15.61 2.20
CA LEU A 32 6.15 16.61 1.13
C LEU A 32 5.48 17.92 1.53
N ASN A 33 4.29 17.83 2.14
CA ASN A 33 3.56 18.98 2.66
C ASN A 33 2.56 18.55 3.75
N TRP A 34 1.74 19.49 4.22
CA TRP A 34 0.73 19.25 5.25
C TRP A 34 -0.31 18.19 4.87
N ASN A 35 -0.57 18.00 3.58
CA ASN A 35 -1.60 17.11 3.05
C ASN A 35 -1.03 15.85 2.39
N LYS A 36 0.28 15.78 2.16
CA LYS A 36 0.91 14.68 1.41
C LYS A 36 2.23 14.23 2.04
N ALA A 37 2.32 12.92 2.27
CA ALA A 37 3.54 12.22 2.58
C ALA A 37 3.62 10.97 1.69
N VAL A 38 4.84 10.58 1.34
CA VAL A 38 5.11 9.48 0.41
C VAL A 38 6.04 8.46 1.06
N ALA A 39 5.84 7.18 0.75
CA ALA A 39 6.70 6.08 1.20
C ALA A 39 7.90 5.89 0.27
N GLN A 40 9.00 5.49 0.90
CA GLN A 40 10.21 4.99 0.27
C GLN A 40 10.44 3.59 0.82
N MET A 41 10.60 2.61 -0.08
CA MET A 41 10.78 1.21 0.28
C MET A 41 11.91 0.61 -0.54
N ASP A 42 12.73 -0.20 0.12
CA ASP A 42 13.82 -0.99 -0.45
C ASP A 42 13.80 -2.36 0.20
N VAL A 43 14.02 -3.42 -0.58
CA VAL A 43 14.18 -4.78 -0.06
C VAL A 43 14.99 -5.63 -1.03
N ASP A 44 15.86 -6.48 -0.49
CA ASP A 44 16.60 -7.47 -1.26
C ASP A 44 15.90 -8.82 -1.21
N LEU A 45 15.66 -9.43 -2.37
CA LEU A 45 15.23 -10.81 -2.44
C LEU A 45 16.45 -11.73 -2.37
N VAL A 46 16.46 -12.60 -1.36
CA VAL A 46 17.53 -13.60 -1.16
C VAL A 46 17.41 -14.72 -2.20
N ARG A 47 16.19 -15.00 -2.66
CA ARG A 47 15.92 -15.95 -3.75
C ARG A 47 14.80 -15.45 -4.66
N PRO A 48 14.73 -15.92 -5.92
CA PRO A 48 13.68 -15.53 -6.83
C PRO A 48 12.30 -16.00 -6.37
N LEU A 49 11.32 -15.11 -6.47
CA LEU A 49 9.91 -15.36 -6.18
C LEU A 49 9.18 -15.66 -7.49
N HIS A 50 8.55 -16.82 -7.61
CA HIS A 50 7.95 -17.30 -8.85
C HIS A 50 6.42 -17.13 -8.85
N ASN A 51 5.81 -17.19 -7.66
CA ASN A 51 4.36 -17.18 -7.50
C ASN A 51 3.95 -16.35 -6.28
N ILE A 52 4.11 -15.04 -6.42
CA ILE A 52 3.85 -14.05 -5.39
C ILE A 52 2.35 -13.91 -5.18
N SER A 53 1.95 -14.12 -3.93
CA SER A 53 0.60 -13.89 -3.44
C SER A 53 0.63 -12.87 -2.32
N VAL A 54 -0.39 -12.02 -2.26
CA VAL A 54 -0.49 -10.96 -1.26
C VAL A 54 -1.82 -11.09 -0.54
N GLN A 55 -1.78 -11.05 0.78
CA GLN A 55 -2.96 -10.81 1.60
C GLN A 55 -2.99 -9.33 1.98
N LEU A 56 -4.11 -8.67 1.69
CA LEU A 56 -4.37 -7.28 2.04
C LEU A 56 -5.46 -7.23 3.11
N GLN A 57 -5.12 -6.70 4.28
CA GLN A 57 -6.07 -6.50 5.37
C GLN A 57 -6.12 -5.02 5.76
N LEU A 58 -7.32 -4.46 5.78
CA LEU A 58 -7.56 -3.08 6.20
C LEU A 58 -8.13 -3.06 7.61
N PHE A 59 -7.61 -2.17 8.44
CA PHE A 59 -8.08 -1.96 9.80
C PHE A 59 -8.36 -0.47 10.04
N LYS A 60 -9.37 -0.18 10.85
CA LYS A 60 -9.71 1.17 11.31
C LYS A 60 -9.43 1.28 12.81
N LYS A 61 -8.86 2.40 13.23
CA LYS A 61 -8.67 2.71 14.65
C LYS A 61 -10.01 3.08 15.29
N ASP A 62 -10.38 2.38 16.35
CA ASP A 62 -11.58 2.63 17.15
C ASP A 62 -11.34 3.72 18.22
N TYR A 63 -12.42 4.08 18.94
CA TYR A 63 -12.36 5.05 20.04
C TYR A 63 -11.51 4.58 21.24
N SER A 64 -11.29 3.27 21.36
CA SER A 64 -10.40 2.67 22.36
C SER A 64 -8.93 2.63 21.90
N ASN A 65 -8.59 3.35 20.83
CA ASN A 65 -7.27 3.39 20.22
C ASN A 65 -6.74 2.05 19.68
N ARG A 66 -7.62 1.08 19.41
CA ARG A 66 -7.25 -0.23 18.86
C ARG A 66 -7.62 -0.31 17.38
N PHE A 67 -6.81 -1.00 16.60
CA PHE A 67 -7.10 -1.25 15.19
C PHE A 67 -7.99 -2.48 15.05
N GLN A 68 -9.22 -2.27 14.56
CA GLN A 68 -10.19 -3.34 14.29
C GLN A 68 -10.27 -3.63 12.80
N PRO A 69 -10.48 -4.90 12.37
CA PRO A 69 -10.70 -5.25 10.97
C PRO A 69 -11.78 -4.38 10.34
N PHE A 70 -11.55 -3.92 9.12
CA PHE A 70 -12.42 -2.96 8.44
C PHE A 70 -12.53 -3.26 6.95
N LEU A 71 -13.69 -3.79 6.54
CA LEU A 71 -14.18 -3.98 5.15
C LEU A 71 -13.35 -4.88 4.20
N VAL A 72 -12.02 -4.95 4.33
CA VAL A 72 -11.15 -5.60 3.36
C VAL A 72 -10.25 -6.63 4.05
N ASP A 73 -10.44 -7.89 3.67
CA ASP A 73 -9.50 -9.00 3.85
C ASP A 73 -9.51 -9.82 2.56
N VAL A 74 -8.51 -9.63 1.71
CA VAL A 74 -8.46 -10.25 0.37
C VAL A 74 -7.11 -10.87 0.09
N HIS A 75 -7.14 -12.00 -0.60
CA HIS A 75 -5.95 -12.71 -1.09
C HIS A 75 -5.86 -12.59 -2.60
N LEU A 76 -4.71 -12.19 -3.10
CA LEU A 76 -4.48 -11.87 -4.51
C LEU A 76 -3.22 -12.57 -4.99
N ASN A 77 -3.32 -13.34 -6.08
CA ASN A 77 -2.14 -13.81 -6.79
C ASN A 77 -1.63 -12.68 -7.71
N ILE A 78 -0.52 -12.08 -7.32
CA ILE A 78 0.03 -10.92 -8.02
C ILE A 78 0.62 -11.33 -9.38
N CYS A 79 1.19 -12.52 -9.50
CA CYS A 79 1.72 -13.02 -10.77
C CYS A 79 0.61 -13.25 -11.80
N ASP A 80 -0.56 -13.74 -11.37
CA ASP A 80 -1.73 -13.91 -12.24
C ASP A 80 -2.31 -12.54 -12.67
N LEU A 81 -2.33 -11.56 -11.77
CA LEU A 81 -2.74 -10.18 -12.10
C LEU A 81 -1.79 -9.53 -13.12
N LEU A 82 -0.47 -9.68 -12.95
CA LEU A 82 0.54 -9.15 -13.86
C LEU A 82 0.47 -9.77 -15.26
N SER A 83 0.20 -11.08 -15.33
CA SER A 83 0.00 -11.81 -16.58
C SER A 83 -1.39 -11.62 -17.20
N LYS A 84 -2.22 -10.73 -16.64
CA LYS A 84 -3.61 -10.46 -17.07
C LYS A 84 -4.52 -11.69 -17.06
N ARG A 85 -4.20 -12.69 -16.23
CA ARG A 85 -4.98 -13.92 -16.06
C ARG A 85 -6.09 -13.80 -15.01
N SER A 86 -6.05 -12.76 -14.19
CA SER A 86 -7.05 -12.48 -13.16
C SER A 86 -7.48 -11.02 -13.20
N PHE A 87 -8.76 -10.76 -12.92
CA PHE A 87 -9.31 -9.41 -12.86
C PHE A 87 -10.11 -9.25 -11.57
N MET A 88 -9.44 -8.74 -10.53
CA MET A 88 -10.07 -8.35 -9.28
C MET A 88 -9.94 -6.84 -9.07
N PRO A 89 -10.99 -6.11 -8.67
CA PRO A 89 -10.94 -4.65 -8.50
C PRO A 89 -9.78 -4.20 -7.60
N TYR A 90 -9.59 -4.85 -6.45
CA TYR A 90 -8.46 -4.60 -5.55
C TYR A 90 -7.11 -4.95 -6.18
N GLY A 91 -7.07 -5.98 -7.03
CA GLY A 91 -5.87 -6.34 -7.79
C GLY A 91 -5.44 -5.26 -8.78
N LEU A 92 -6.38 -4.61 -9.47
CA LEU A 92 -6.10 -3.50 -10.39
C LEU A 92 -5.55 -2.27 -9.67
N ILE A 93 -6.09 -1.98 -8.48
CA ILE A 93 -5.58 -0.94 -7.60
C ILE A 93 -4.11 -1.20 -7.26
N ILE A 94 -3.81 -2.40 -6.75
CA ILE A 94 -2.43 -2.78 -6.40
C ILE A 94 -1.54 -2.67 -7.63
N LEU A 95 -1.96 -3.22 -8.77
CA LEU A 95 -1.20 -3.19 -10.02
C LEU A 95 -0.90 -1.76 -10.50
N LYS A 96 -1.87 -0.85 -10.36
CA LYS A 96 -1.70 0.56 -10.74
C LYS A 96 -0.71 1.27 -9.82
N VAL A 97 -0.75 0.97 -8.52
CA VAL A 97 0.18 1.53 -7.52
C VAL A 97 1.59 0.97 -7.74
N THR A 98 1.74 -0.36 -7.83
CA THR A 98 3.05 -0.99 -8.01
C THR A 98 3.70 -0.58 -9.32
N LYS A 99 3.00 -0.67 -10.46
CA LYS A 99 3.57 -0.23 -11.75
C LYS A 99 4.00 1.24 -11.79
N ARG A 100 3.37 2.09 -10.97
CA ARG A 100 3.67 3.52 -10.94
C ARG A 100 4.86 3.86 -10.05
N PHE A 101 5.00 3.17 -8.91
CA PHE A 101 5.95 3.56 -7.88
C PHE A 101 7.09 2.57 -7.67
N SER A 102 6.99 1.35 -8.21
CA SER A 102 8.02 0.32 -8.04
C SER A 102 8.54 -0.23 -9.36
N ASN A 103 9.68 -0.90 -9.28
CA ASN A 103 10.23 -1.72 -10.38
C ASN A 103 9.46 -3.04 -10.57
N PHE A 104 8.31 -3.19 -9.92
CA PHE A 104 7.47 -4.38 -9.93
C PHE A 104 6.45 -4.31 -11.09
N ASN A 105 6.93 -4.44 -12.32
CA ASN A 105 6.16 -4.12 -13.53
C ASN A 105 6.06 -5.25 -14.59
N HIS A 106 6.78 -6.36 -14.44
CA HIS A 106 6.78 -7.50 -15.37
C HIS A 106 6.10 -8.75 -14.80
N SER A 107 5.83 -9.76 -15.61
CA SER A 107 5.37 -11.06 -15.10
C SER A 107 6.45 -11.74 -14.27
N CYS A 108 6.06 -12.44 -13.20
CA CYS A 108 6.97 -13.26 -12.40
C CYS A 108 7.81 -14.22 -13.26
N PRO A 109 9.04 -14.59 -12.84
CA PRO A 109 9.60 -14.44 -11.49
C PRO A 109 10.29 -13.08 -11.22
N TYR A 110 10.37 -12.70 -9.94
CA TYR A 110 11.11 -11.52 -9.47
C TYR A 110 12.35 -11.93 -8.67
N ALA A 111 13.47 -11.26 -8.89
CA ALA A 111 14.72 -11.50 -8.16
C ALA A 111 15.50 -10.19 -7.96
N GLY A 112 16.46 -10.23 -7.04
CA GLY A 112 17.34 -9.09 -6.76
C GLY A 112 16.67 -8.00 -5.93
N HIS A 113 17.03 -6.75 -6.20
CA HIS A 113 16.61 -5.60 -5.41
C HIS A 113 15.26 -5.04 -5.88
N LEU A 114 14.28 -4.97 -4.98
CA LEU A 114 12.99 -4.36 -5.23
C LEU A 114 12.91 -2.99 -4.56
N ILE A 115 12.43 -2.01 -5.30
CA ILE A 115 12.31 -0.63 -4.84
C ILE A 115 10.92 -0.09 -5.08
N ALA A 116 10.45 0.75 -4.15
CA ALA A 116 9.32 1.63 -4.39
C ALA A 116 9.66 3.05 -3.94
N ARG A 117 9.48 4.02 -4.84
CA ARG A 117 9.81 5.42 -4.63
C ARG A 117 8.56 6.28 -4.70
N ASP A 118 8.48 7.23 -3.76
CA ASP A 118 7.41 8.21 -3.66
C ASP A 118 5.99 7.60 -3.67
N ALA A 119 5.83 6.42 -3.09
CA ALA A 119 4.56 5.71 -3.10
C ALA A 119 3.52 6.39 -2.20
N TYR A 120 2.32 6.64 -2.71
CA TYR A 120 1.21 7.21 -1.95
C TYR A 120 -0.11 6.59 -2.39
N LEU A 121 -1.17 6.85 -1.63
CA LEU A 121 -2.53 6.42 -1.96
C LEU A 121 -3.30 7.59 -2.59
N PRO A 122 -3.51 7.58 -3.93
CA PRO A 122 -4.38 8.56 -4.56
C PRO A 122 -5.83 8.37 -4.11
N GLU A 123 -6.57 9.46 -3.99
CA GLU A 123 -8.01 9.43 -3.66
C GLU A 123 -8.82 8.60 -4.67
N SER A 124 -8.43 8.66 -5.95
CA SER A 124 -9.05 7.90 -7.05
C SER A 124 -8.92 6.38 -6.93
N VAL A 125 -8.17 5.87 -5.95
CA VAL A 125 -7.99 4.43 -5.74
C VAL A 125 -9.20 3.83 -5.02
N PHE A 126 -9.87 4.61 -4.17
CA PHE A 126 -10.99 4.11 -3.40
C PHE A 126 -12.31 4.44 -4.12
N PRO A 127 -13.18 3.45 -4.39
CA PRO A 127 -14.46 3.70 -5.05
C PRO A 127 -15.39 4.54 -4.18
N ASN A 128 -15.27 4.45 -2.86
CA ASN A 128 -16.02 5.21 -1.87
C ASN A 128 -15.05 5.94 -0.94
N PHE A 129 -15.43 7.11 -0.42
CA PHE A 129 -14.68 7.78 0.63
C PHE A 129 -14.74 6.97 1.93
N PHE A 130 -13.58 6.62 2.47
CA PHE A 130 -13.54 6.06 3.81
C PHE A 130 -13.83 7.15 4.85
N PRO A 131 -14.50 6.80 5.96
CA PRO A 131 -14.71 7.72 7.07
C PRO A 131 -13.41 8.36 7.55
N LEU A 132 -13.48 9.56 8.11
CA LEU A 132 -12.31 10.18 8.73
C LEU A 132 -11.78 9.31 9.88
N GLY A 133 -10.45 9.31 10.03
CA GLY A 133 -9.79 8.55 11.10
C GLY A 133 -8.44 7.97 10.68
N PHE A 134 -7.92 7.10 11.55
CA PHE A 134 -6.66 6.40 11.33
C PHE A 134 -6.92 4.97 10.86
N TYR A 135 -6.15 4.56 9.87
CA TYR A 135 -6.23 3.28 9.22
C TYR A 135 -4.87 2.60 9.25
N LYS A 136 -4.88 1.28 9.32
CA LYS A 136 -3.72 0.42 9.17
C LYS A 136 -3.99 -0.55 8.04
N ILE A 137 -3.07 -0.64 7.09
CA ILE A 137 -3.15 -1.56 5.96
C ILE A 137 -2.01 -2.56 6.14
N ASN A 138 -2.35 -3.82 6.41
CA ASN A 138 -1.39 -4.91 6.47
C ASN A 138 -1.32 -5.56 5.08
N ILE A 139 -0.11 -5.69 4.57
CA ILE A 139 0.20 -6.35 3.30
C ILE A 139 1.15 -7.50 3.63
N THR A 140 0.66 -8.72 3.61
CA THR A 140 1.48 -9.92 3.84
C THR A 140 1.87 -10.51 2.50
N ILE A 141 3.17 -10.71 2.28
CA ILE A 141 3.72 -11.22 1.03
C ILE A 141 4.07 -12.70 1.23
N MET A 142 3.58 -13.54 0.32
CA MET A 142 3.75 -14.98 0.35
C MET A 142 4.23 -15.50 -1.00
N GLU A 143 5.04 -16.55 -0.97
CA GLU A 143 5.39 -17.37 -2.12
C GLU A 143 4.47 -18.60 -2.11
N ASN A 144 3.78 -18.85 -3.23
CA ASN A 144 2.86 -19.97 -3.44
C ASN A 144 1.68 -20.03 -2.44
N TYR A 145 0.72 -19.11 -2.49
CA TYR A 145 -0.47 -19.18 -1.61
C TYR A 145 -1.46 -20.31 -1.99
N VAL A 146 -1.62 -20.57 -3.28
CA VAL A 146 -2.62 -21.54 -3.77
C VAL A 146 -2.11 -22.99 -3.65
N ARG A 147 -0.79 -23.18 -3.61
CA ARG A 147 -0.16 -24.50 -3.61
C ARG A 147 0.77 -24.61 -2.40
N PRO A 148 0.40 -25.37 -1.37
CA PRO A 148 1.26 -25.57 -0.22
C PRO A 148 2.59 -26.26 -0.62
N PRO A 149 3.69 -25.98 0.10
CA PRO A 149 3.75 -25.15 1.30
C PRO A 149 3.82 -23.64 0.96
N ASN A 150 2.86 -22.89 1.49
CA ASN A 150 2.85 -21.43 1.39
C ASN A 150 3.97 -20.90 2.29
N ALA A 151 4.79 -20.00 1.78
CA ALA A 151 5.91 -19.48 2.53
C ALA A 151 5.83 -17.96 2.69
N HIS A 152 6.01 -17.48 3.91
CA HIS A 152 6.06 -16.05 4.19
C HIS A 152 7.38 -15.48 3.65
N VAL A 153 7.26 -14.43 2.84
CA VAL A 153 8.40 -13.73 2.24
C VAL A 153 8.73 -12.48 3.06
N GLY A 154 7.70 -11.80 3.55
CA GLY A 154 7.82 -10.54 4.28
C GLY A 154 6.47 -9.86 4.43
N GLY A 155 6.47 -8.64 4.94
CA GLY A 155 5.27 -7.86 5.15
C GLY A 155 5.53 -6.36 5.07
N ILE A 156 4.47 -5.62 4.77
CA ILE A 156 4.48 -4.16 4.74
C ILE A 156 3.24 -3.67 5.48
N VAL A 157 3.41 -2.74 6.41
CA VAL A 157 2.30 -2.14 7.17
C VAL A 157 2.27 -0.65 6.93
N TRP A 158 1.15 -0.14 6.41
CA TRP A 158 0.95 1.28 6.15
C TRP A 158 0.01 1.86 7.18
N TYR A 159 0.40 2.97 7.78
CA TYR A 159 -0.46 3.76 8.66
C TYR A 159 -0.89 5.02 7.92
N VAL A 160 -2.20 5.19 7.76
CA VAL A 160 -2.79 6.24 6.92
C VAL A 160 -3.85 6.98 7.71
N GLN A 161 -3.91 8.29 7.57
CA GLN A 161 -4.99 9.11 8.11
C GLN A 161 -5.89 9.59 6.98
N ALA A 162 -7.17 9.24 7.04
CA ALA A 162 -8.22 9.90 6.29
C ALA A 162 -8.58 11.19 7.02
N MET A 163 -8.34 12.34 6.39
CA MET A 163 -8.54 13.65 6.99
C MET A 163 -9.04 14.65 5.94
N GLU A 164 -9.62 15.75 6.38
CA GLU A 164 -9.87 16.89 5.51
C GLU A 164 -8.54 17.59 5.17
N PRO A 165 -8.40 18.17 3.97
CA PRO A 165 -7.19 18.88 3.59
C PRO A 165 -7.02 20.12 4.44
N ILE A 166 -5.81 20.30 4.95
CA ILE A 166 -5.41 21.52 5.64
C ILE A 166 -5.33 22.63 4.60
N LYS A 167 -6.19 23.64 4.73
CA LYS A 167 -6.14 24.87 3.93
C LYS A 167 -5.08 25.80 4.52
N THR A 168 -3.97 26.00 3.80
CA THR A 168 -2.95 26.99 4.19
C THR A 168 -3.34 28.39 3.70
N ARG A 169 -2.97 29.45 4.43
CA ARG A 169 -3.35 30.85 4.11
C ARG A 169 -3.05 31.27 2.65
N LYS A 170 -2.02 30.72 2.00
CA LYS A 170 -1.69 31.02 0.59
C LYS A 170 -2.79 30.57 -0.40
N THR A 171 -3.56 29.53 -0.10
CA THR A 171 -4.58 28.99 -1.00
C THR A 171 -5.90 29.77 -0.92
N VAL A 172 -6.21 30.37 0.23
CA VAL A 172 -7.42 31.19 0.44
C VAL A 172 -7.41 32.42 -0.48
N ASN A 173 -6.23 33.00 -0.72
CA ASN A 173 -6.09 34.22 -1.53
C ASN A 173 -6.22 33.98 -3.04
N ILE A 174 -6.11 32.73 -3.52
CA ILE A 174 -6.25 32.41 -4.96
C ILE A 174 -7.71 32.16 -5.33
N THR A 175 -8.53 31.72 -4.38
CA THR A 175 -9.98 31.51 -4.59
C THR A 175 -10.84 32.75 -4.33
N ALA A 176 -10.22 33.87 -3.94
CA ALA A 176 -10.90 35.12 -3.59
C ALA A 176 -10.55 36.29 -4.53
N GLY A 177 -9.94 36.01 -5.69
CA GLY A 177 -9.60 36.98 -6.74
C GLY A 177 -10.31 36.68 -8.04
#